data_AF-A0A3Q2WFV4-F1
#
_entry.id   AF-A0A3Q2WFV4-F1
#
_cell.length_a   1.000
_cell.length_b   1.000
_cell.length_c   1.000
_cell.angle_alpha   90.00
_cell.angle_beta   90.00
_cell.angle_gamma   90.00
#
_symmetry.space_group_name_H-M   'P 1'
#
loop_
_entity.id
_entity.type
_entity.pdbx_description
1 polymer ?
#
loop_
_entity_poly.entity_id
_entity_poly.type
_entity_poly.pdbx_seq_one_letter_code
_entity_poly.pdbx_strand_id
1 'polypeptide(L)'
;MLHIMSNNVLIKTLEGLCLDSGYMAGENCPSLSLSSGRSGHSQPNLNTPHRGPCWQHTGSLYSRNGSWDTVSTLPEDVIDILTKCPFLPELEEYPWIEQELLEVVRKVARTRASYTREAVHRLSVLLRRALVRISREAQRLSELHRRCTRLEVQSAVRLVLSWGLAEKCISSGVKAVSLYCINSGNTARQRGKSSRCGLTLSVGRFFRWMVETRVSVRVHEYAAVCLTACVETLAEEVAGRGLQAARLTLLDGAVSNDAELWGLLQVYEHLICGKNASGEFSDFMTRF
;
A
#
# COMPACT_ATOMS: atom_id res chain seq x y z
N MET A 1 -26.63 -19.84 -57.87
CA MET A 1 -25.96 -19.04 -58.91
C MET A 1 -25.07 -18.04 -58.20
N LEU A 2 -23.79 -18.39 -58.10
CA LEU A 2 -22.71 -17.60 -57.51
C LEU A 2 -22.42 -16.40 -58.41
N HIS A 3 -22.13 -15.24 -57.83
CA HIS A 3 -21.04 -14.42 -58.34
C HIS A 3 -20.30 -13.70 -57.21
N ILE A 4 -19.07 -14.15 -57.05
CA ILE A 4 -17.94 -13.56 -56.35
C ILE A 4 -17.45 -12.36 -57.16
N MET A 5 -17.01 -11.29 -56.50
CA MET A 5 -15.84 -10.49 -56.93
C MET A 5 -15.11 -9.92 -55.71
N SER A 6 -13.94 -10.51 -55.45
CA SER A 6 -12.82 -9.98 -54.66
C SER A 6 -12.07 -8.88 -55.42
N ASN A 7 -11.36 -8.01 -54.69
CA ASN A 7 -9.97 -7.56 -54.94
C ASN A 7 -9.59 -6.51 -53.87
N ASN A 8 -8.67 -6.78 -52.93
CA ASN A 8 -7.20 -6.84 -53.05
C ASN A 8 -6.52 -5.58 -53.60
N VAL A 9 -6.09 -4.70 -52.69
CA VAL A 9 -4.82 -3.94 -52.73
C VAL A 9 -4.46 -3.66 -51.25
N LEU A 10 -3.77 -4.54 -50.51
CA LEU A 10 -2.32 -4.82 -50.47
C LEU A 10 -1.42 -3.57 -50.38
N ILE A 11 -0.86 -3.38 -49.17
CA ILE A 11 0.58 -3.31 -48.87
C ILE A 11 1.43 -2.37 -49.75
N LYS A 12 1.92 -1.30 -49.12
CA LYS A 12 3.14 -0.51 -49.41
C LYS A 12 3.13 0.66 -48.41
N THR A 13 4.11 0.97 -47.55
CA THR A 13 5.51 0.56 -47.43
C THR A 13 5.95 1.02 -46.04
N LEU A 14 6.53 0.10 -45.26
CA LEU A 14 7.42 0.38 -44.14
C LEU A 14 8.77 0.82 -44.73
N GLU A 15 9.52 1.67 -44.02
CA GLU A 15 10.97 1.94 -44.14
C GLU A 15 11.43 3.17 -44.95
N GLY A 16 12.41 3.87 -44.34
CA GLY A 16 13.07 5.09 -44.80
C GLY A 16 12.49 6.30 -44.06
N LEU A 17 13.14 6.90 -43.06
CA LEU A 17 14.45 7.52 -43.16
C LEU A 17 15.10 7.60 -41.76
N CYS A 18 16.18 6.87 -41.55
CA CYS A 18 17.22 7.20 -40.58
C CYS A 18 18.42 7.82 -41.33
N LEU A 19 19.18 8.64 -40.60
CA LEU A 19 20.50 9.24 -40.89
C LEU A 19 20.45 10.56 -41.68
N ASP A 20 21.20 11.62 -41.36
CA ASP A 20 22.10 11.98 -40.24
C ASP A 20 22.53 13.45 -40.47
N SER A 21 23.08 14.05 -39.42
CA SER A 21 24.23 14.98 -39.43
C SER A 21 24.00 16.45 -39.07
N GLY A 22 24.69 16.84 -38.00
CA GLY A 22 24.83 18.21 -37.54
C GLY A 22 25.55 18.30 -36.19
N TYR A 23 26.79 17.82 -36.14
CA TYR A 23 27.75 17.99 -35.04
C TYR A 23 27.87 19.48 -34.62
N MET A 24 27.73 19.80 -33.33
CA MET A 24 28.55 20.82 -32.67
C MET A 24 28.66 20.52 -31.17
N ALA A 25 29.90 20.47 -30.72
CA ALA A 25 30.32 20.17 -29.36
C ALA A 25 30.13 21.36 -28.43
N GLY A 26 29.94 21.03 -27.14
CA GLY A 26 30.42 21.74 -25.96
C GLY A 26 30.24 23.26 -25.88
N GLU A 27 29.55 23.72 -24.85
CA GLU A 27 30.20 24.40 -23.72
C GLU A 27 29.21 24.73 -22.60
N ASN A 28 29.78 24.81 -21.40
CA ASN A 28 29.19 25.09 -20.10
C ASN A 28 28.32 26.35 -20.05
N CYS A 29 27.39 26.40 -19.08
CA CYS A 29 27.27 27.40 -17.99
C CYS A 29 25.81 27.41 -17.43
N PRO A 30 25.51 28.09 -16.30
CA PRO A 30 25.47 27.49 -14.97
C PRO A 30 24.06 27.52 -14.34
N SER A 31 23.90 26.83 -13.22
CA SER A 31 22.71 26.87 -12.37
C SER A 31 22.45 28.26 -11.78
N LEU A 32 21.31 28.85 -12.12
CA LEU A 32 20.80 30.06 -11.48
C LEU A 32 20.18 29.70 -10.13
N SER A 33 20.93 29.92 -9.06
CA SER A 33 20.40 30.00 -7.69
C SER A 33 19.95 31.44 -7.43
N LEU A 34 18.65 31.68 -7.32
CA LEU A 34 18.11 32.97 -6.89
C LEU A 34 17.89 32.94 -5.38
N SER A 35 18.88 33.46 -4.65
CA SER A 35 18.75 33.91 -3.27
C SER A 35 18.68 35.43 -3.28
N SER A 36 17.67 36.03 -2.66
CA SER A 36 17.75 37.41 -2.19
C SER A 36 16.86 37.59 -0.97
N GLY A 37 17.50 37.62 0.18
CA GLY A 37 16.96 38.18 1.41
C GLY A 37 17.54 39.57 1.63
N ARG A 38 16.74 40.45 2.23
CA ARG A 38 17.22 41.67 2.89
C ARG A 38 16.54 41.80 4.26
N SER A 39 17.39 41.94 5.26
CA SER A 39 17.19 42.37 6.66
C SER A 39 16.60 43.79 6.74
N GLY A 40 16.10 44.34 7.86
CA GLY A 40 16.00 43.95 9.27
C GLY A 40 15.92 45.23 10.15
N HIS A 41 15.20 45.15 11.29
CA HIS A 41 15.23 45.97 12.54
C HIS A 41 13.79 46.07 13.12
N SER A 42 13.48 45.94 14.41
CA SER A 42 14.23 46.01 15.69
C SER A 42 13.42 45.37 16.84
N GLN A 43 14.10 44.98 17.93
CA GLN A 43 13.71 44.20 19.14
C GLN A 43 12.81 44.94 20.19
N PRO A 44 12.63 44.46 21.45
CA PRO A 44 12.11 43.17 21.99
C PRO A 44 10.99 43.39 23.06
N ASN A 45 10.27 42.33 23.51
CA ASN A 45 9.92 42.10 24.94
C ASN A 45 9.09 40.82 25.22
N LEU A 46 9.62 40.04 26.17
CA LEU A 46 9.05 39.12 27.17
C LEU A 46 7.90 38.10 26.88
N ASN A 47 8.24 36.85 27.24
CA ASN A 47 7.45 35.78 27.85
C ASN A 47 6.55 34.88 26.98
N THR A 48 7.01 33.65 26.69
CA THR A 48 6.35 32.32 26.94
C THR A 48 7.06 31.19 26.17
N PRO A 49 7.03 29.91 26.64
CA PRO A 49 7.86 28.85 26.08
C PRO A 49 7.16 28.18 24.89
N HIS A 50 7.71 28.36 23.69
CA HIS A 50 7.31 27.62 22.50
C HIS A 50 8.39 26.64 22.05
N ARG A 51 7.98 25.37 22.04
CA ARG A 51 8.58 24.22 21.34
C ARG A 51 8.92 24.60 19.88
N GLY A 52 10.18 24.45 19.50
CA GLY A 52 10.71 24.64 18.14
C GLY A 52 11.95 23.76 17.89
N PRO A 53 12.34 23.51 16.62
CA PRO A 53 12.97 22.25 16.19
C PRO A 53 14.49 22.19 16.37
N CYS A 54 14.98 21.04 16.85
CA CYS A 54 16.38 20.68 16.96
C CYS A 54 16.94 20.20 15.61
N TRP A 55 17.27 21.15 14.72
CA TRP A 55 18.25 20.90 13.67
C TRP A 55 19.12 22.14 13.54
N GLN A 56 20.11 22.23 14.43
CA GLN A 56 21.28 23.07 14.23
C GLN A 56 22.52 22.27 14.61
N HIS A 57 23.10 21.56 13.64
CA HIS A 57 24.50 21.21 13.68
C HIS A 57 25.15 21.62 12.36
N THR A 58 25.77 22.80 12.41
CA THR A 58 26.76 23.28 11.46
C THR A 58 28.13 22.78 11.90
N GLY A 59 28.87 22.15 10.99
CA GLY A 59 30.33 22.04 11.10
C GLY A 59 30.92 20.75 10.53
N SER A 60 31.21 20.72 9.23
CA SER A 60 32.58 20.49 8.71
C SER A 60 32.52 20.23 7.19
N LEU A 61 33.07 21.16 6.42
CA LEU A 61 33.34 21.02 4.99
C LEU A 61 34.73 20.40 4.84
N TYR A 62 34.83 19.31 4.07
CA TYR A 62 35.89 18.93 3.11
C TYR A 62 35.98 17.39 3.01
N SER A 63 35.55 16.84 1.87
CA SER A 63 36.26 15.82 1.06
C SER A 63 35.28 14.87 0.35
N ARG A 64 35.05 15.22 -0.93
CA ARG A 64 34.93 14.38 -2.13
C ARG A 64 34.80 12.85 -1.96
N ASN A 65 33.84 12.31 -2.73
CA ASN A 65 33.65 10.91 -3.13
C ASN A 65 33.12 9.95 -2.04
N GLY A 66 31.82 10.04 -1.77
CA GLY A 66 31.06 8.97 -1.11
C GLY A 66 30.70 7.88 -2.11
N SER A 67 31.53 6.84 -2.17
CA SER A 67 31.18 5.54 -2.74
C SER A 67 29.88 5.01 -2.10
N TRP A 68 29.05 4.31 -2.85
CA TRP A 68 27.89 3.58 -2.33
C TRP A 68 28.27 2.31 -1.54
N ASP A 69 29.56 2.08 -1.29
CA ASP A 69 30.09 0.91 -0.55
C ASP A 69 30.13 1.09 0.98
N THR A 70 29.08 1.67 1.58
CA THR A 70 28.88 1.45 3.02
C THR A 70 28.09 0.17 3.21
N VAL A 71 28.84 -0.92 3.38
CA VAL A 71 28.40 -2.16 4.03
C VAL A 71 27.59 -1.76 5.27
N SER A 72 26.33 -2.23 5.33
CA SER A 72 25.42 -2.02 6.44
C SER A 72 26.06 -2.54 7.73
N THR A 73 26.75 -1.68 8.48
CA THR A 73 27.00 -1.91 9.89
C THR A 73 25.63 -1.98 10.54
N LEU A 74 25.30 -3.15 11.07
CA LEU A 74 24.07 -3.42 11.78
C LEU A 74 23.88 -2.33 12.86
N PRO A 75 22.85 -1.47 12.79
CA PRO A 75 22.58 -0.59 13.90
C PRO A 75 21.96 -1.45 14.98
N GLU A 76 22.65 -1.64 16.11
CA GLU A 76 22.01 -2.09 17.36
C GLU A 76 20.92 -1.10 17.84
N ASP A 77 20.77 0.03 17.15
CA ASP A 77 19.89 1.15 17.50
C ASP A 77 18.58 1.20 16.69
N VAL A 78 18.14 0.12 16.02
CA VAL A 78 16.83 0.16 15.32
C VAL A 78 15.69 0.42 16.31
N ILE A 79 15.82 -0.12 17.53
CA ILE A 79 14.86 0.10 18.62
C ILE A 79 14.86 1.58 19.05
N ASP A 80 16.03 2.21 19.14
CA ASP A 80 16.19 3.64 19.48
C ASP A 80 15.74 4.60 18.37
N ILE A 81 15.76 4.15 17.11
CA ILE A 81 15.17 4.87 15.97
C ILE A 81 13.64 4.70 15.99
N LEU A 82 13.13 3.50 16.24
CA LEU A 82 11.69 3.20 16.26
C LEU A 82 10.96 3.85 17.44
N THR A 83 11.62 4.01 18.59
CA THR A 83 11.07 4.73 19.75
C THR A 83 10.89 6.23 19.48
N LYS A 84 11.56 6.79 18.47
CA LYS A 84 11.39 8.17 18.01
C LYS A 84 10.37 8.32 16.88
N CYS A 85 9.89 7.21 16.31
CA CYS A 85 8.93 7.24 15.21
C CYS A 85 7.51 7.52 15.72
N PRO A 86 6.73 8.37 15.02
CA PRO A 86 5.32 8.58 15.35
C PRO A 86 4.52 7.27 15.22
N PHE A 87 3.53 7.09 16.10
CA PHE A 87 2.61 5.95 16.07
C PHE A 87 1.48 6.18 15.05
N LEU A 88 1.03 5.10 14.42
CA LEU A 88 -0.20 5.07 13.64
C LEU A 88 -1.39 5.43 14.56
N PRO A 89 -2.32 6.27 14.09
CA PRO A 89 -3.55 6.49 14.82
C PRO A 89 -4.32 5.17 14.91
N GLU A 90 -4.88 4.90 16.09
CA GLU A 90 -5.75 3.75 16.24
C GLU A 90 -7.06 4.00 15.48
N LEU A 91 -7.48 3.00 14.70
CA LEU A 91 -8.72 3.07 13.96
C LEU A 91 -9.88 2.62 14.86
N GLU A 92 -10.61 3.58 15.43
CA GLU A 92 -11.76 3.31 16.32
C GLU A 92 -12.91 2.64 15.55
N GLU A 93 -13.26 3.16 14.37
CA GLU A 93 -14.31 2.61 13.52
C GLU A 93 -13.73 1.87 12.31
N TYR A 94 -14.10 0.60 12.13
CA TYR A 94 -13.62 -0.24 11.03
C TYR A 94 -14.76 -1.02 10.35
N PRO A 95 -14.64 -1.35 9.04
CA PRO A 95 -15.77 -1.77 8.21
C PRO A 95 -16.10 -3.28 8.25
N TRP A 96 -15.65 -4.04 9.25
CA TRP A 96 -15.95 -5.47 9.41
C TRP A 96 -16.50 -5.82 10.79
N ILE A 97 -17.20 -6.96 10.89
CA ILE A 97 -17.64 -7.53 12.18
C ILE A 97 -16.79 -8.77 12.47
N GLU A 98 -16.65 -9.12 13.75
CA GLU A 98 -15.88 -10.30 14.15
C GLU A 98 -16.38 -11.60 13.48
N GLN A 99 -17.70 -11.73 13.26
CA GLN A 99 -18.28 -12.90 12.61
C GLN A 99 -17.80 -13.07 11.16
N GLU A 100 -17.70 -11.98 10.39
CA GLU A 100 -17.21 -12.04 9.00
C GLU A 100 -15.73 -12.43 8.97
N LEU A 101 -14.91 -11.89 9.87
CA LEU A 101 -13.50 -12.30 9.98
C LEU A 101 -13.37 -13.78 10.33
N LEU A 102 -14.20 -14.26 11.25
CA LEU A 102 -14.22 -15.66 11.62
C LEU A 102 -14.62 -16.56 10.43
N GLU A 103 -15.53 -16.11 9.56
CA GLU A 103 -15.87 -16.81 8.31
C GLU A 103 -14.70 -16.84 7.32
N VAL A 104 -13.99 -15.72 7.12
CA VAL A 104 -12.78 -15.67 6.29
C VAL A 104 -11.74 -16.68 6.79
N VAL A 105 -11.49 -16.67 8.09
CA VAL A 105 -10.54 -17.59 8.74
C VAL A 105 -10.95 -19.05 8.56
N ARG A 106 -12.25 -19.38 8.67
CA ARG A 106 -12.75 -20.74 8.42
C ARG A 106 -12.55 -21.19 6.97
N LYS A 107 -12.68 -20.29 5.99
CA LYS A 107 -12.41 -20.60 4.57
C LYS A 107 -10.96 -21.06 4.38
N VAL A 108 -10.01 -20.42 5.05
CA VAL A 108 -8.59 -20.79 5.00
C VAL A 108 -8.32 -22.09 5.75
N ALA A 109 -8.95 -22.28 6.92
CA ALA A 109 -8.70 -23.43 7.78
C ALA A 109 -9.17 -24.76 7.21
N ARG A 110 -10.10 -24.77 6.22
CA ARG A 110 -10.62 -25.98 5.54
C ARG A 110 -10.86 -27.14 6.52
N THR A 111 -11.51 -26.86 7.66
CA THR A 111 -11.82 -27.79 8.77
C THR A 111 -10.65 -28.34 9.61
N ARG A 112 -9.39 -27.94 9.40
CA ARG A 112 -8.22 -28.51 10.10
C ARG A 112 -7.91 -27.91 11.48
N ALA A 113 -8.47 -26.77 11.84
CA ALA A 113 -8.26 -26.18 13.16
C ALA A 113 -9.35 -25.19 13.56
N SER A 114 -9.73 -25.20 14.83
CA SER A 114 -10.56 -24.16 15.44
C SER A 114 -9.69 -22.95 15.77
N TYR A 115 -10.01 -21.81 15.17
CA TYR A 115 -9.45 -20.54 15.62
C TYR A 115 -10.15 -20.09 16.89
N THR A 116 -9.38 -19.55 17.83
CA THR A 116 -9.93 -18.96 19.04
C THR A 116 -10.49 -17.57 18.74
N ARG A 117 -11.48 -17.13 19.52
CA ARG A 117 -12.00 -15.75 19.47
C ARG A 117 -10.89 -14.72 19.65
N GLU A 118 -9.92 -15.04 20.52
CA GLU A 118 -8.72 -14.22 20.76
C GLU A 118 -7.87 -14.05 19.50
N ALA A 119 -7.65 -15.11 18.72
CA ALA A 119 -6.92 -15.02 17.46
C ALA A 119 -7.66 -14.13 16.44
N VAL A 120 -8.98 -14.24 16.35
CA VAL A 120 -9.78 -13.36 15.47
C VAL A 120 -9.70 -11.90 15.92
N HIS A 121 -9.70 -11.64 17.23
CA HIS A 121 -9.52 -10.30 17.76
C HIS A 121 -8.14 -9.71 17.39
N ARG A 122 -7.06 -10.49 17.58
CA ARG A 122 -5.70 -10.08 17.18
C ARG A 122 -5.59 -9.83 15.68
N LEU A 123 -6.17 -10.72 14.87
CA LEU A 123 -6.25 -10.52 13.42
C LEU A 123 -6.95 -9.20 13.08
N SER A 124 -8.05 -8.87 13.76
CA SER A 124 -8.74 -7.59 13.57
C SER A 124 -7.80 -6.40 13.87
N VAL A 125 -7.05 -6.44 14.96
CA VAL A 125 -6.11 -5.35 15.32
C VAL A 125 -5.04 -5.17 14.25
N LEU A 126 -4.47 -6.26 13.73
CA LEU A 126 -3.48 -6.22 12.66
C LEU A 126 -4.07 -5.64 11.36
N LEU A 127 -5.27 -6.09 10.97
CA LEU A 127 -5.93 -5.60 9.76
C LEU A 127 -6.30 -4.11 9.84
N ARG A 128 -6.60 -3.58 11.03
CA ARG A 128 -6.82 -2.13 11.21
C ARG A 128 -5.58 -1.34 10.82
N ARG A 129 -4.38 -1.79 11.22
CA ARG A 129 -3.11 -1.12 10.89
C ARG A 129 -2.87 -1.11 9.38
N ALA A 130 -3.09 -2.25 8.72
CA ALA A 130 -2.99 -2.34 7.26
C ALA A 130 -4.01 -1.42 6.57
N LEU A 131 -5.27 -1.42 7.03
CA LEU A 131 -6.33 -0.56 6.48
C LEU A 131 -5.98 0.92 6.60
N VAL A 132 -5.46 1.37 7.75
CA VAL A 132 -5.04 2.78 7.95
C VAL A 132 -3.93 3.16 6.97
N ARG A 133 -2.90 2.31 6.81
CA ARG A 133 -1.80 2.58 5.88
C ARG A 133 -2.28 2.66 4.43
N ILE A 134 -3.07 1.68 3.98
CA ILE A 134 -3.59 1.64 2.60
C ILE A 134 -4.52 2.83 2.35
N SER A 135 -5.40 3.15 3.30
CA SER A 135 -6.37 4.25 3.14
C SER A 135 -5.72 5.63 3.12
N ARG A 136 -4.73 5.88 3.98
CA ARG A 136 -3.94 7.14 3.96
C ARG A 136 -3.22 7.32 2.63
N GLU A 137 -2.62 6.26 2.11
CA GLU A 137 -1.94 6.32 0.83
C GLU A 137 -2.93 6.50 -0.34
N ALA A 138 -4.07 5.80 -0.30
CA ALA A 138 -5.14 6.01 -1.27
C ALA A 138 -5.70 7.44 -1.21
N GLN A 139 -5.80 8.03 0.00
CA GLN A 139 -6.22 9.40 0.20
C GLN A 139 -5.22 10.37 -0.43
N ARG A 140 -3.92 10.21 -0.15
CA ARG A 140 -2.83 11.01 -0.74
C ARG A 140 -2.86 10.97 -2.27
N LEU A 141 -3.03 9.79 -2.86
CA LEU A 141 -3.14 9.61 -4.31
C LEU A 141 -4.42 10.23 -4.90
N SER A 142 -5.49 10.32 -4.10
CA SER A 142 -6.78 10.88 -4.51
C SER A 142 -6.84 12.41 -4.41
N GLU A 143 -5.84 13.08 -3.83
CA GLU A 143 -5.84 14.53 -3.60
C GLU A 143 -5.92 15.34 -4.88
N LEU A 144 -5.17 14.93 -5.91
CA LEU A 144 -5.08 15.64 -7.18
C LEU A 144 -6.43 15.70 -7.91
N HIS A 145 -7.15 14.57 -7.94
CA HIS A 145 -8.38 14.44 -8.72
C HIS A 145 -9.66 14.47 -7.88
N ARG A 146 -9.54 14.60 -6.55
CA ARG A 146 -10.66 14.61 -5.59
C ARG A 146 -11.61 13.42 -5.77
N ARG A 147 -11.08 12.30 -6.25
CA ARG A 147 -11.81 11.05 -6.45
C ARG A 147 -10.91 9.88 -6.09
N CYS A 148 -11.49 8.87 -5.46
CA CYS A 148 -10.85 7.59 -5.19
C CYS A 148 -11.53 6.54 -6.07
N THR A 149 -10.80 6.02 -7.05
CA THR A 149 -11.23 4.93 -7.94
C THR A 149 -10.47 3.65 -7.61
N ARG A 150 -10.74 2.59 -8.37
CA ARG A 150 -9.96 1.35 -8.35
C ARG A 150 -8.45 1.62 -8.49
N LEU A 151 -8.07 2.60 -9.31
CA LEU A 151 -6.66 2.84 -9.65
C LEU A 151 -5.89 3.37 -8.44
N GLU A 152 -6.43 4.35 -7.72
CA GLU A 152 -5.80 4.91 -6.52
C GLU A 152 -5.66 3.84 -5.43
N VAL A 153 -6.66 2.96 -5.26
CA VAL A 153 -6.56 1.83 -4.31
C VAL A 153 -5.49 0.83 -4.74
N GLN A 154 -5.44 0.44 -6.01
CA GLN A 154 -4.43 -0.51 -6.51
C GLN A 154 -3.01 0.05 -6.38
N SER A 155 -2.81 1.34 -6.68
CA SER A 155 -1.54 2.02 -6.50
C SER A 155 -1.15 2.10 -5.02
N ALA A 156 -2.09 2.45 -4.12
CA ALA A 156 -1.83 2.44 -2.69
C ALA A 156 -1.41 1.05 -2.18
N VAL A 157 -2.07 -0.01 -2.65
CA VAL A 157 -1.72 -1.39 -2.32
C VAL A 157 -0.30 -1.75 -2.76
N ARG A 158 0.12 -1.33 -3.96
CA ARG A 158 1.51 -1.55 -4.44
C ARG A 158 2.56 -0.79 -3.63
N LEU A 159 2.21 0.37 -3.10
CA LEU A 159 3.13 1.20 -2.30
C LEU A 159 3.24 0.73 -0.85
N VAL A 160 2.16 0.16 -0.30
CA VAL A 160 2.08 -0.22 1.11
C VAL A 160 2.44 -1.68 1.38
N LEU A 161 2.12 -2.59 0.45
CA LEU A 161 2.36 -4.03 0.64
C LEU A 161 3.66 -4.48 -0.04
N SER A 162 4.21 -5.62 0.40
CA SER A 162 5.26 -6.32 -0.37
C SER A 162 4.76 -6.69 -1.75
N TRP A 163 5.67 -6.88 -2.71
CA TRP A 163 5.32 -7.28 -4.07
C TRP A 163 4.41 -8.51 -4.12
N GLY A 164 4.74 -9.58 -3.38
CA GLY A 164 3.96 -10.81 -3.35
C GLY A 164 2.54 -10.62 -2.81
N LEU A 165 2.39 -9.86 -1.72
CA LEU A 165 1.08 -9.55 -1.14
C LEU A 165 0.27 -8.60 -2.04
N ALA A 166 0.92 -7.60 -2.64
CA ALA A 166 0.29 -6.66 -3.55
C ALA A 166 -0.31 -7.37 -4.77
N GLU A 167 0.44 -8.26 -5.43
CA GLU A 167 -0.03 -9.01 -6.59
C GLU A 167 -1.23 -9.90 -6.25
N LYS A 168 -1.22 -10.57 -5.10
CA LYS A 168 -2.37 -11.35 -4.60
C LYS A 168 -3.60 -10.48 -4.35
N CYS A 169 -3.43 -9.36 -3.63
CA CYS A 169 -4.53 -8.43 -3.32
C CYS A 169 -5.13 -7.80 -4.57
N ILE A 170 -4.30 -7.38 -5.53
CA ILE A 170 -4.74 -6.77 -6.79
C ILE A 170 -5.46 -7.80 -7.66
N SER A 171 -4.92 -9.02 -7.77
CA SER A 171 -5.56 -10.12 -8.51
C SER A 171 -6.93 -10.46 -7.93
N SER A 172 -7.03 -10.57 -6.60
CA SER A 172 -8.29 -10.76 -5.88
C SER A 172 -9.28 -9.61 -6.14
N GLY A 173 -8.81 -8.37 -6.08
CA GLY A 173 -9.62 -7.18 -6.37
C GLY A 173 -10.16 -7.14 -7.81
N VAL A 174 -9.32 -7.49 -8.80
CA VAL A 174 -9.76 -7.58 -10.20
C VAL A 174 -10.81 -8.68 -10.36
N LYS A 175 -10.60 -9.86 -9.77
CA LYS A 175 -11.58 -10.96 -9.76
C LYS A 175 -12.92 -10.51 -9.14
N ALA A 176 -12.88 -9.85 -7.99
CA ALA A 176 -14.06 -9.36 -7.29
C ALA A 176 -14.86 -8.34 -8.12
N VAL A 177 -14.16 -7.39 -8.77
CA VAL A 177 -14.79 -6.41 -9.69
C VAL A 177 -15.41 -7.12 -10.90
N SER A 178 -14.73 -8.10 -11.49
CA SER A 178 -15.27 -8.87 -12.61
C SER A 178 -16.56 -9.61 -12.23
N LEU A 179 -16.58 -10.27 -11.06
CA LEU A 179 -17.78 -10.93 -10.55
C LEU A 179 -18.92 -9.94 -10.29
N TYR A 180 -18.61 -8.76 -9.75
CA TYR A 180 -19.60 -7.70 -9.54
C TYR A 180 -20.25 -7.25 -10.86
N CYS A 181 -19.45 -7.03 -11.91
CA CYS A 181 -19.95 -6.66 -13.24
C CYS A 181 -20.83 -7.76 -13.85
N ILE A 182 -20.40 -9.03 -13.77
CA ILE A 182 -21.17 -10.18 -14.28
C ILE A 182 -22.52 -10.31 -13.55
N ASN A 183 -22.52 -10.07 -12.24
CA ASN A 183 -23.70 -10.18 -11.39
C ASN A 183 -24.48 -8.84 -11.27
N SER A 184 -24.46 -7.96 -12.27
CA SER A 184 -25.17 -6.66 -12.20
C SER A 184 -26.61 -6.67 -12.75
N GLY A 185 -27.10 -7.80 -13.24
CA GLY A 185 -28.47 -7.96 -13.77
C GLY A 185 -29.60 -7.83 -12.73
N ASN A 186 -30.85 -7.67 -13.20
CA ASN A 186 -32.03 -7.40 -12.36
C ASN A 186 -32.30 -8.45 -11.27
N THR A 187 -32.02 -9.73 -11.52
CA THR A 187 -32.15 -10.82 -10.52
C THR A 187 -31.05 -10.78 -9.47
N ALA A 188 -29.86 -10.30 -9.84
CA ALA A 188 -28.74 -10.13 -8.93
C ALA A 188 -28.91 -8.91 -8.01
N ARG A 189 -29.66 -7.87 -8.47
CA ARG A 189 -30.55 -6.97 -7.71
C ARG A 189 -30.80 -7.31 -6.24
N GLN A 190 -31.33 -8.52 -6.04
CA GLN A 190 -31.86 -8.99 -4.77
C GLN A 190 -30.77 -9.60 -3.86
N ARG A 191 -29.58 -9.85 -4.40
CA ARG A 191 -28.40 -10.33 -3.64
C ARG A 191 -27.60 -9.14 -3.10
N GLY A 192 -27.04 -9.28 -1.90
CA GLY A 192 -26.21 -8.26 -1.26
C GLY A 192 -24.92 -7.95 -2.04
N LYS A 193 -24.41 -6.71 -1.97
CA LYS A 193 -23.24 -6.24 -2.76
C LYS A 193 -22.02 -7.18 -2.64
N SER A 194 -21.68 -7.64 -1.43
CA SER A 194 -20.55 -8.58 -1.22
C SER A 194 -20.74 -9.93 -1.88
N SER A 195 -21.95 -10.49 -1.83
CA SER A 195 -22.24 -11.78 -2.45
C SER A 195 -22.08 -11.77 -3.98
N ARG A 196 -22.26 -10.59 -4.62
CA ARG A 196 -22.02 -10.43 -6.06
C ARG A 196 -20.54 -10.40 -6.41
N CYS A 197 -19.70 -9.97 -5.47
CA CYS A 197 -18.25 -9.92 -5.61
C CYS A 197 -17.57 -11.25 -5.20
N GLY A 198 -18.31 -12.19 -4.61
CA GLY A 198 -17.74 -13.41 -4.02
C GLY A 198 -16.95 -13.17 -2.72
N LEU A 199 -17.20 -12.04 -2.05
CA LEU A 199 -16.50 -11.62 -0.83
C LEU A 199 -17.31 -11.95 0.42
N THR A 200 -16.60 -12.27 1.50
CA THR A 200 -17.16 -12.46 2.85
C THR A 200 -17.40 -11.12 3.53
N LEU A 201 -16.44 -10.20 3.41
CA LEU A 201 -16.50 -8.89 4.04
C LEU A 201 -17.53 -7.99 3.35
N SER A 202 -18.14 -7.09 4.12
CA SER A 202 -19.21 -6.21 3.60
C SER A 202 -18.68 -5.05 2.74
N VAL A 203 -18.76 -5.15 1.42
CA VAL A 203 -18.42 -4.08 0.46
C VAL A 203 -19.20 -2.80 0.75
N GLY A 204 -20.46 -2.93 1.18
CA GLY A 204 -21.28 -1.78 1.54
C GLY A 204 -20.76 -1.03 2.77
N ARG A 205 -20.22 -1.74 3.77
CA ARG A 205 -19.62 -1.12 4.95
C ARG A 205 -18.28 -0.49 4.65
N PHE A 206 -17.45 -1.12 3.82
CA PHE A 206 -16.22 -0.51 3.33
C PHE A 206 -16.51 0.77 2.53
N PHE A 207 -17.50 0.74 1.63
CA PHE A 207 -17.89 1.93 0.88
C PHE A 207 -18.32 3.07 1.81
N ARG A 208 -19.21 2.78 2.78
CA ARG A 208 -19.67 3.78 3.75
C ARG A 208 -18.53 4.32 4.58
N TRP A 209 -17.70 3.43 5.12
CA TRP A 209 -16.52 3.78 5.91
C TRP A 209 -15.53 4.66 5.14
N MET A 210 -15.28 4.38 3.86
CA MET A 210 -14.40 5.22 3.02
C MET A 210 -14.96 6.65 2.83
N VAL A 211 -16.29 6.79 2.80
CA VAL A 211 -16.96 8.09 2.70
C VAL A 211 -16.94 8.82 4.04
N GLU A 212 -17.22 8.12 5.13
CA GLU A 212 -17.25 8.67 6.50
C GLU A 212 -15.85 9.12 6.96
N THR A 213 -14.82 8.32 6.70
CA THR A 213 -13.42 8.64 7.00
C THR A 213 -12.75 9.57 6.00
N ARG A 214 -13.49 10.03 4.98
CA ARG A 214 -13.03 11.01 3.97
C ARG A 214 -11.77 10.57 3.22
N VAL A 215 -11.67 9.29 2.85
CA VAL A 215 -10.60 8.81 1.95
C VAL A 215 -10.55 9.64 0.67
N SER A 216 -11.69 10.05 0.14
CA SER A 216 -11.78 11.11 -0.87
C SER A 216 -13.16 11.76 -0.87
N VAL A 217 -13.29 12.91 -1.52
CA VAL A 217 -14.56 13.61 -1.71
C VAL A 217 -15.55 12.74 -2.50
N ARG A 218 -15.05 11.98 -3.48
CA ARG A 218 -15.85 11.08 -4.32
C ARG A 218 -15.23 9.68 -4.27
N VAL A 219 -15.94 8.72 -3.68
CA VAL A 219 -15.51 7.32 -3.64
C VAL A 219 -16.28 6.52 -4.70
N HIS A 220 -15.55 5.85 -5.59
CA HIS A 220 -16.15 4.96 -6.59
C HIS A 220 -16.50 3.60 -5.98
N GLU A 221 -17.57 2.95 -6.44
CA GLU A 221 -17.98 1.64 -5.92
C GLU A 221 -16.89 0.57 -6.11
N TYR A 222 -16.21 0.55 -7.28
CA TYR A 222 -15.08 -0.35 -7.53
C TYR A 222 -13.88 -0.08 -6.62
N ALA A 223 -13.69 1.13 -6.11
CA ALA A 223 -12.64 1.41 -5.13
C ALA A 223 -12.94 0.64 -3.82
N ALA A 224 -14.19 0.68 -3.36
CA ALA A 224 -14.62 -0.07 -2.18
C ALA A 224 -14.55 -1.59 -2.41
N VAL A 225 -14.91 -2.09 -3.60
CA VAL A 225 -14.76 -3.51 -3.94
C VAL A 225 -13.28 -3.94 -3.87
N CYS A 226 -12.37 -3.18 -4.48
CA CYS A 226 -10.95 -3.48 -4.46
C CYS A 226 -10.37 -3.42 -3.05
N LEU A 227 -10.73 -2.43 -2.24
CA LEU A 227 -10.26 -2.33 -0.85
C LEU A 227 -10.78 -3.48 0.02
N THR A 228 -12.06 -3.84 -0.14
CA THR A 228 -12.67 -4.96 0.59
C THR A 228 -11.96 -6.27 0.24
N ALA A 229 -11.74 -6.53 -1.06
CA ALA A 229 -11.04 -7.72 -1.53
C ALA A 229 -9.59 -7.77 -1.03
N CYS A 230 -8.89 -6.63 -1.01
CA CYS A 230 -7.53 -6.54 -0.49
C CYS A 230 -7.48 -6.88 1.00
N VAL A 231 -8.36 -6.31 1.83
CA VAL A 231 -8.39 -6.62 3.27
C VAL A 231 -8.79 -8.07 3.54
N GLU A 232 -9.72 -8.62 2.75
CA GLU A 232 -10.08 -10.04 2.85
C GLU A 232 -8.90 -10.96 2.49
N THR A 233 -8.19 -10.67 1.40
CA THR A 233 -6.99 -11.43 1.02
C THR A 233 -5.86 -11.29 2.03
N LEU A 234 -5.64 -10.12 2.62
CA LEU A 234 -4.69 -9.95 3.73
C LEU A 234 -5.09 -10.78 4.95
N ALA A 235 -6.38 -10.82 5.29
CA ALA A 235 -6.89 -11.66 6.37
C ALA A 235 -6.63 -13.14 6.09
N GLU A 236 -6.83 -13.57 4.83
CA GLU A 236 -6.56 -14.94 4.41
C GLU A 236 -5.07 -15.30 4.50
N GLU A 237 -4.17 -14.41 4.08
CA GLU A 237 -2.72 -14.62 4.14
C GLU A 237 -2.19 -14.67 5.58
N VAL A 238 -2.61 -13.73 6.44
CA VAL A 238 -2.22 -13.72 7.86
C VAL A 238 -2.72 -14.97 8.57
N ALA A 239 -3.98 -15.36 8.34
CA ALA A 239 -4.53 -16.60 8.88
C ALA A 239 -3.81 -17.84 8.32
N GLY A 240 -3.59 -17.91 7.02
CA GLY A 240 -2.93 -19.04 6.35
C GLY A 240 -1.53 -19.29 6.89
N ARG A 241 -0.74 -18.23 7.08
CA ARG A 241 0.62 -18.31 7.64
C ARG A 241 0.61 -18.62 9.14
N GLY A 242 -0.37 -18.10 9.88
CA GLY A 242 -0.61 -18.50 11.28
C GLY A 242 -0.92 -19.99 11.44
N LEU A 243 -1.72 -20.55 10.52
CA LEU A 243 -2.04 -21.98 10.50
C LEU A 243 -0.84 -22.85 10.14
N GLN A 244 -0.06 -22.44 9.13
CA GLN A 244 1.17 -23.14 8.73
C GLN A 244 2.21 -23.18 9.85
N ALA A 245 2.29 -22.12 10.66
CA ALA A 245 3.17 -22.06 11.82
C ALA A 245 2.69 -22.95 13.01
N ALA A 246 1.57 -23.68 12.87
CA ALA A 246 0.92 -24.47 13.93
C ALA A 246 0.68 -23.69 15.25
N ARG A 247 0.63 -22.35 15.15
CA ARG A 247 0.63 -21.40 16.26
C ARG A 247 -0.60 -20.50 16.16
N LEU A 248 -1.78 -21.09 16.10
CA LEU A 248 -3.04 -20.33 16.03
C LEU A 248 -3.30 -19.46 17.27
N THR A 249 -2.69 -19.81 18.40
CA THR A 249 -2.67 -19.01 19.62
C THR A 249 -1.59 -17.90 19.61
N LEU A 250 -0.73 -17.87 18.59
CA LEU A 250 0.47 -17.03 18.51
C LEU A 250 0.58 -16.40 17.11
N LEU A 251 -0.53 -15.80 16.63
CA LEU A 251 -0.54 -14.98 15.39
C LEU A 251 0.60 -13.97 15.37
N ASP A 252 0.91 -13.38 16.53
CA ASP A 252 2.01 -12.43 16.67
C ASP A 252 3.36 -13.05 16.32
N GLY A 253 3.58 -14.32 16.63
CA GLY A 253 4.81 -15.05 16.29
C GLY A 253 4.90 -15.38 14.79
N ALA A 254 3.78 -15.73 14.16
CA ALA A 254 3.73 -15.96 12.72
C ALA A 254 4.00 -14.67 11.93
N VAL A 255 3.39 -13.56 12.35
CA VAL A 255 3.66 -12.23 11.78
C VAL A 255 5.09 -11.78 12.06
N SER A 256 5.62 -12.08 13.25
CA SER A 256 6.98 -11.72 13.64
C SER A 256 8.03 -12.40 12.78
N ASN A 257 7.81 -13.63 12.35
CA ASN A 257 8.77 -14.38 11.54
C ASN A 257 8.66 -14.07 10.03
N ASP A 258 7.59 -13.41 9.60
CA ASP A 258 7.31 -13.14 8.20
C ASP A 258 7.75 -11.71 7.82
N ALA A 259 8.78 -11.61 6.98
CA ALA A 259 9.32 -10.34 6.51
C ALA A 259 8.34 -9.52 5.63
N GLU A 260 7.34 -10.15 5.02
CA GLU A 260 6.30 -9.43 4.24
C GLU A 260 5.22 -8.82 5.14
N LEU A 261 4.93 -9.45 6.28
CA LEU A 261 3.85 -9.02 7.19
C LEU A 261 4.35 -8.18 8.36
N TRP A 262 5.55 -8.46 8.87
CA TRP A 262 6.02 -7.87 10.12
C TRP A 262 5.99 -6.34 10.05
N GLY A 263 6.67 -5.74 9.07
CA GLY A 263 6.79 -4.30 8.97
C GLY A 263 5.49 -3.58 8.58
N LEU A 264 4.62 -4.22 7.80
CA LEU A 264 3.29 -3.71 7.47
C LEU A 264 2.39 -3.57 8.70
N LEU A 265 2.48 -4.54 9.62
CA LEU A 265 1.57 -4.66 10.75
C LEU A 265 2.12 -4.02 12.04
N GLN A 266 3.27 -3.35 11.97
CA GLN A 266 3.79 -2.58 13.11
C GLN A 266 2.97 -1.32 13.38
N VAL A 267 3.07 -0.83 14.62
CA VAL A 267 2.37 0.36 15.12
C VAL A 267 2.98 1.67 14.61
N TYR A 268 4.20 1.65 14.04
CA TYR A 268 4.89 2.85 13.60
C TYR A 268 4.33 3.41 12.29
N GLU A 269 4.28 4.73 12.14
CA GLU A 269 3.77 5.39 10.93
C GLU A 269 4.60 5.04 9.68
N HIS A 270 5.93 5.02 9.82
CA HIS A 270 6.81 4.63 8.74
C HIS A 270 6.61 3.15 8.38
N LEU A 271 6.61 2.86 7.07
CA LEU A 271 6.57 1.49 6.60
C LEU A 271 7.98 0.90 6.72
N ILE A 272 8.10 -0.17 7.49
CA ILE A 272 9.32 -0.97 7.57
C ILE A 272 9.14 -2.12 6.58
N CYS A 273 10.13 -2.42 5.75
CA CYS A 273 10.04 -3.51 4.79
C CYS A 273 11.30 -4.38 4.80
N GLY A 274 11.14 -5.64 4.40
CA GLY A 274 12.26 -6.55 4.09
C GLY A 274 12.94 -7.19 5.30
N LYS A 275 12.40 -7.04 6.52
CA LYS A 275 12.94 -7.67 7.74
C LYS A 275 11.84 -8.32 8.57
N ASN A 276 12.17 -9.41 9.23
CA ASN A 276 11.35 -10.02 10.28
C ASN A 276 11.75 -9.44 11.67
N ALA A 277 11.08 -9.87 12.74
CA ALA A 277 11.30 -9.39 14.10
C ALA A 277 12.72 -9.69 14.64
N SER A 278 13.39 -10.71 14.10
CA SER A 278 14.80 -11.04 14.42
C SER A 278 15.80 -10.23 13.59
N GLY A 279 15.35 -9.38 12.67
CA GLY A 279 16.19 -8.57 11.81
C GLY A 279 16.77 -9.29 10.60
N GLU A 280 16.34 -10.53 10.33
CA GLU A 280 16.75 -11.30 9.17
C GLU A 280 16.06 -10.77 7.91
N PHE A 281 16.83 -10.64 6.84
CA PHE A 281 16.32 -10.21 5.55
C PHE A 281 15.65 -11.36 4.81
N SER A 282 14.57 -11.07 4.09
CA SER A 282 14.06 -12.00 3.10
C SER A 282 15.00 -12.03 1.87
N ASP A 283 15.52 -13.19 1.52
CA ASP A 283 16.33 -13.48 0.32
C ASP A 283 15.68 -13.09 -1.03
N PHE A 284 14.46 -12.57 -1.02
CA PHE A 284 13.80 -12.06 -2.21
C PHE A 284 14.41 -10.77 -2.75
N MET A 285 15.24 -10.07 -1.98
CA MET A 285 15.90 -8.83 -2.40
C MET A 285 17.19 -9.09 -3.20
N THR A 286 17.66 -10.33 -3.27
CA THR A 286 18.88 -10.76 -4.01
C THR A 286 18.60 -11.35 -5.39
N ARG A 287 17.36 -11.27 -5.90
CA ARG A 287 16.99 -11.70 -7.26
C ARG A 287 16.53 -10.55 -8.15
N PHE A 288 17.36 -9.50 -8.24
CA PHE A 288 17.38 -8.55 -9.35
C PHE A 288 18.79 -8.47 -9.91
#